data_AF-A0A7C2ZI07-F1
#
_entry.id   AF-A0A7C2ZI07-F1
#
_cell.length_a   1.000
_cell.length_b   1.000
_cell.length_c   1.000
_cell.angle_alpha   90.00
_cell.angle_beta   90.00
_cell.angle_gamma   90.00
#
_symmetry.space_group_name_H-M   'P 1'
#
loop_
_entity.id
_entity.type
_entity.pdbx_description
1 polymer ?
#
loop_
_entity_poly.entity_id
_entity_poly.type
_entity_poly.pdbx_seq_one_letter_code
_entity_poly.pdbx_strand_id
1 'polypeptide(L)'
;LLVARAGLGTINHTFLSWYYMKSMGLEPIGIVMNGFEGKDVSERTNPLIIGELTGLKPLEIPKVEGLILPSEYRNLLAELVGF
;
A
#
# COMPACT_ATOMS: atom_id res chain seq x y z
N LEU A 1 -1.06 9.65 3.70
CA LEU A 1 -1.14 8.18 3.49
C LEU A 1 -1.48 7.94 2.03
N LEU A 2 -0.76 7.05 1.34
CA LEU A 2 -1.11 6.62 -0.01
C LEU A 2 -1.70 5.21 0.06
N VAL A 3 -2.90 5.00 -0.48
CA VAL A 3 -3.54 3.68 -0.53
C VAL A 3 -3.69 3.26 -1.98
N ALA A 4 -3.21 2.07 -2.31
CA ALA A 4 -3.23 1.51 -3.64
C ALA A 4 -3.85 0.10 -3.65
N ARG A 5 -4.32 -0.36 -4.81
CA ARG A 5 -4.77 -1.74 -5.01
C ARG A 5 -3.57 -2.70 -5.09
N ALA A 6 -3.76 -3.96 -4.71
CA ALA A 6 -2.69 -4.96 -4.77
C ALA A 6 -2.39 -5.51 -6.19
N GLY A 7 -3.40 -5.55 -7.07
CA GLY A 7 -3.31 -6.23 -8.38
C GLY A 7 -2.57 -5.48 -9.51
N LEU A 8 -2.55 -6.08 -10.70
CA LEU A 8 -1.84 -5.61 -11.89
C LEU A 8 -2.11 -4.13 -12.24
N GLY A 9 -1.09 -3.43 -12.73
CA GLY A 9 -1.15 -2.02 -13.12
C GLY A 9 -0.91 -1.02 -11.98
N THR A 10 -0.86 -1.49 -10.72
CA THR A 10 -0.73 -0.61 -9.55
C THR A 10 0.63 0.06 -9.41
N ILE A 11 1.71 -0.53 -9.95
CA ILE A 11 3.08 0.02 -9.85
C ILE A 11 3.14 1.45 -10.38
N ASN A 12 2.70 1.67 -11.62
CA ASN A 12 2.75 2.98 -12.24
C ASN A 12 1.90 4.01 -11.48
N HIS A 13 0.66 3.66 -11.15
CA HIS A 13 -0.24 4.56 -10.45
C HIS A 13 0.30 4.93 -9.05
N THR A 14 0.85 3.97 -8.32
CA THR A 14 1.42 4.19 -6.98
C THR A 14 2.68 5.04 -7.06
N PHE A 15 3.61 4.69 -7.97
CA PHE A 15 4.86 5.41 -8.14
C PHE A 15 4.63 6.85 -8.61
N LEU A 16 3.78 7.08 -9.61
CA LEU A 16 3.48 8.44 -10.09
C LEU A 16 2.83 9.28 -9.00
N SER A 17 1.90 8.70 -8.22
CA SER A 17 1.29 9.41 -7.09
C SER A 17 2.35 9.79 -6.05
N TRP A 18 3.20 8.85 -5.64
CA TRP A 18 4.30 9.11 -4.71
C TRP A 18 5.27 10.17 -5.25
N TYR A 19 5.68 10.06 -6.52
CA TYR A 19 6.62 10.98 -7.16
C TYR A 19 6.08 12.40 -7.17
N TYR A 20 4.82 12.59 -7.57
CA TYR A 20 4.23 13.92 -7.61
C TYR A 20 4.02 14.50 -6.21
N MET A 21 3.61 13.69 -5.23
CA MET A 21 3.56 14.11 -3.82
C MET A 21 4.91 14.66 -3.38
N LYS A 22 5.99 13.90 -3.59
CA LYS A 22 7.37 14.30 -3.25
C LYS A 22 7.80 15.56 -3.99
N SER A 23 7.52 15.67 -5.29
CA SER A 23 7.85 16.85 -6.09
C SER A 23 7.14 18.13 -5.62
N MET A 24 6.00 17.98 -4.95
CA MET A 24 5.21 19.07 -4.38
C MET A 24 5.52 19.33 -2.90
N GLY A 25 6.56 18.70 -2.35
CA GLY A 25 6.95 18.84 -0.94
C GLY A 25 6.05 18.09 0.05
N LEU A 26 5.22 17.16 -0.43
CA LEU A 26 4.39 16.30 0.41
C LEU A 26 5.13 14.98 0.71
N GLU A 27 5.31 14.68 1.99
CA GLU A 27 5.88 13.42 2.45
C GLU A 27 4.75 12.43 2.81
N PRO A 28 4.55 11.33 2.05
CA PRO A 28 3.61 10.30 2.45
C PRO A 28 4.12 9.60 3.73
N ILE A 29 3.27 9.55 4.76
CA ILE A 29 3.53 8.80 6.00
C ILE A 29 3.75 7.29 5.78
N GLY A 30 3.31 6.77 4.62
CA GLY A 30 3.40 5.35 4.27
C GLY A 30 2.56 5.02 3.05
N ILE A 31 2.72 3.78 2.57
CA ILE A 31 1.95 3.19 1.47
C ILE A 31 1.21 1.97 2.00
N VAL A 32 -0.09 1.89 1.75
CA VAL A 32 -0.92 0.71 2.02
C VAL A 32 -1.31 0.10 0.68
N MET A 33 -1.00 -1.18 0.50
CA MET A 33 -1.51 -1.96 -0.60
C MET A 33 -2.68 -2.79 -0.08
N ASN A 34 -3.85 -2.55 -0.65
CA ASN A 34 -5.11 -3.11 -0.16
C ASN A 34 -5.70 -4.13 -1.14
N GLY A 35 -6.37 -5.12 -0.58
CA GLY A 35 -7.16 -6.09 -1.32
C GLY A 35 -6.36 -7.26 -1.87
N PHE A 36 -5.38 -7.76 -1.13
CA PHE A 36 -4.68 -9.00 -1.50
C PHE A 36 -5.65 -10.18 -1.42
N GLU A 37 -5.73 -10.95 -2.49
CA GLU A 37 -6.50 -12.20 -2.59
C GLU A 37 -5.60 -13.43 -2.75
N GLY A 38 -4.30 -13.24 -3.02
CA GLY A 38 -3.31 -14.30 -3.23
C GLY A 38 -3.41 -14.97 -4.60
N LYS A 39 -4.26 -14.47 -5.50
CA LYS A 39 -4.60 -15.11 -6.79
C LYS A 39 -3.69 -14.69 -7.93
N ASP A 40 -3.11 -13.50 -7.87
CA ASP A 40 -2.31 -12.91 -8.94
C ASP A 40 -0.83 -12.84 -8.53
N VAL A 41 0.09 -13.15 -9.44
CA VAL A 41 1.53 -13.01 -9.18
C VAL A 41 1.93 -11.56 -8.90
N SER A 42 1.24 -10.62 -9.53
CA SER A 42 1.41 -9.19 -9.36
C SER A 42 1.14 -8.77 -7.93
N GLU A 43 0.17 -9.38 -7.24
CA GLU A 43 -0.07 -9.07 -5.83
C GLU A 43 1.17 -9.35 -4.98
N ARG A 44 1.93 -10.41 -5.29
CA ARG A 44 3.15 -10.75 -4.56
C ARG A 44 4.36 -9.90 -4.94
N THR A 45 4.44 -9.47 -6.20
CA THR A 45 5.63 -8.75 -6.70
C THR A 45 5.51 -7.23 -6.62
N ASN A 46 4.30 -6.68 -6.75
CA ASN A 46 4.07 -5.24 -6.72
C ASN A 46 4.58 -4.56 -5.43
N PRO A 47 4.37 -5.11 -4.21
CA PRO A 47 4.85 -4.48 -2.98
C PRO A 47 6.37 -4.36 -2.92
N LEU A 48 7.07 -5.38 -3.42
CA LEU A 48 8.53 -5.39 -3.50
C LEU A 48 9.03 -4.29 -4.44
N ILE A 49 8.47 -4.24 -5.66
CA ILE A 49 8.87 -3.25 -6.67
C ILE A 49 8.53 -1.83 -6.20
N ILE A 50 7.36 -1.61 -5.61
CA ILE A 50 6.97 -0.31 -5.06
C ILE A 50 7.91 0.09 -3.91
N GLY A 51 8.30 -0.85 -3.06
CA GLY A 51 9.28 -0.62 -2.00
C GLY A 51 10.63 -0.17 -2.55
N GLU A 52 11.13 -0.84 -3.60
CA GLU A 52 12.37 -0.47 -4.28
C GLU A 52 12.31 0.92 -4.93
N LEU A 53 11.18 1.25 -5.58
CA LEU A 53 11.03 2.52 -6.30
C LEU A 53 10.81 3.73 -5.39
N THR A 54 10.16 3.53 -4.24
CA THR A 54 9.74 4.64 -3.36
C THR A 54 10.58 4.76 -2.09
N GLY A 55 11.35 3.73 -1.74
CA GLY A 55 12.05 3.62 -0.46
C GLY A 55 11.13 3.39 0.75
N LEU A 56 9.83 3.22 0.54
CA LEU A 56 8.84 2.97 1.58
C LEU A 56 8.35 1.52 1.51
N LYS A 57 8.47 0.77 2.60
CA LYS A 57 7.93 -0.59 2.68
C LYS A 57 6.39 -0.54 2.70
N PRO A 58 5.68 -1.03 1.66
CA PRO A 58 4.22 -1.01 1.67
C PRO A 58 3.65 -1.96 2.73
N LEU A 59 2.57 -1.55 3.39
CA LEU A 59 1.80 -2.41 4.28
C LEU A 59 0.75 -3.17 3.46
N GLU A 60 0.78 -4.49 3.52
CA GLU A 60 -0.11 -5.37 2.77
C GLU A 60 -1.37 -5.69 3.59
N ILE A 61 -2.55 -5.38 3.04
CA ILE A 61 -3.84 -5.59 3.70
C ILE A 61 -4.69 -6.55 2.85
N PRO A 62 -5.16 -7.68 3.41
CA PRO A 62 -5.94 -8.64 2.65
C PRO A 62 -7.31 -8.09 2.31
N LYS A 63 -7.90 -8.64 1.25
CA LYS A 63 -9.33 -8.48 1.02
C LYS A 63 -10.10 -9.19 2.13
N VAL A 64 -11.08 -8.50 2.70
CA VAL A 64 -11.98 -9.05 3.72
C VAL A 64 -13.42 -9.06 3.21
N GLU A 65 -14.21 -9.99 3.71
CA GLU A 65 -15.66 -9.96 3.52
C GLU A 65 -16.28 -9.00 4.54
N GLY A 66 -17.01 -7.98 4.05
CA GLY A 66 -17.59 -6.92 4.88
C GLY A 66 -16.72 -5.67 4.99
N LEU A 67 -17.05 -4.80 5.95
CA LEU A 67 -16.43 -3.47 6.11
C LEU A 67 -15.37 -3.41 7.21
N ILE A 68 -15.32 -4.42 8.09
CA ILE A 68 -14.48 -4.39 9.28
C ILE A 68 -13.27 -5.28 9.08
N LEU A 69 -12.09 -4.67 9.13
CA LEU A 69 -10.83 -5.41 9.15
C LEU A 69 -10.63 -6.13 10.51
N PRO A 70 -10.03 -7.35 10.51
CA PRO A 70 -9.55 -7.99 11.72
C PRO A 70 -8.72 -7.04 12.58
N SER A 71 -8.76 -7.23 13.91
CA SER A 71 -8.07 -6.34 14.86
C SER A 71 -6.57 -6.21 14.60
N GLU A 72 -5.92 -7.28 14.15
CA GLU A 72 -4.50 -7.28 13.77
C GLU A 72 -4.19 -6.22 12.71
N TYR A 73 -4.92 -6.22 11.59
CA TYR A 73 -4.73 -5.22 10.52
C TYR A 73 -5.11 -3.81 10.94
N ARG A 74 -6.12 -3.66 11.83
CA ARG A 74 -6.48 -2.35 12.39
C ARG A 74 -5.35 -1.77 13.25
N ASN A 75 -4.71 -2.62 14.07
CA ASN A 75 -3.59 -2.21 14.90
C ASN A 75 -2.37 -1.85 14.03
N LEU A 76 -2.04 -2.66 13.02
CA LEU A 76 -0.96 -2.36 12.07
C LEU A 76 -1.18 -1.02 11.35
N LEU A 77 -2.42 -0.71 10.96
CA LEU A 77 -2.77 0.55 10.34
C LEU A 77 -2.67 1.73 11.32
N ALA A 78 -3.06 1.54 12.59
CA ALA A 78 -2.91 2.54 13.64
C ALA A 78 -1.43 2.85 13.90
N GLU A 79 -0.59 1.82 14.03
CA GLU A 79 0.86 1.98 14.21
C GLU A 79 1.49 2.76 13.04
N LEU A 80 1.08 2.47 11.80
CA LEU A 80 1.56 3.18 10.61
C LEU A 80 1.23 4.68 10.64
N VAL A 81 0.11 5.07 11.24
CA VAL A 81 -0.31 6.47 11.35
C VAL A 81 0.07 7.13 12.69
N GLY A 82 0.78 6.42 13.56
CA GLY A 82 1.28 6.93 14.84
C GLY A 82 0.27 6.92 15.99
N PHE A 83 -0.71 6.00 15.96
CA PHE A 83 -1.69 5.77 17.03
C PHE A 83 -1.49 4.43 17.73
#